data_AF-A0A7V2NV30-F1
#
_entry.id   AF-A0A7V2NV30-F1
#
_cell.length_a   1.000
_cell.length_b   1.000
_cell.length_c   1.000
_cell.angle_alpha   90.00
_cell.angle_beta   90.00
_cell.angle_gamma   90.00
#
_symmetry.space_group_name_H-M   'P 1'
#
loop_
_entity.id
_entity.type
_entity.pdbx_description
1 polymer ?
#
loop_
_entity_poly.entity_id
_entity_poly.type
_entity_poly.pdbx_seq_one_letter_code
_entity_poly.pdbx_strand_id
1 'polypeptide(L)'
;MEKKVILLLSHCLLNQKVRARGLFREGVEKRVFAWLEKMAFPVFQLPCPEFLFLGEREKKTYPEYLKLKGFKDFSLTLAREVKEFVEKTGLYPVIIGIKGSPSCSLSIVKVGEEWKEGKGIFIEALLNILEGEYVEVDYDDLEVSLERIEKVVENLIKRD
;
A
#
# COMPACT_ATOMS: atom_id res chain seq x y z
N MET A 1 9.98 -25.83 -1.79
CA MET A 1 8.87 -25.73 -0.80
C MET A 1 8.05 -24.56 -1.31
N GLU A 2 6.81 -24.81 -1.75
CA GLU A 2 5.96 -23.77 -2.35
C GLU A 2 5.88 -22.53 -1.44
N LYS A 3 6.34 -21.37 -1.91
CA LYS A 3 6.26 -20.10 -1.17
C LYS A 3 4.81 -19.77 -0.89
N LYS A 4 4.44 -19.82 0.39
CA LYS A 4 3.13 -19.36 0.86
C LYS A 4 3.15 -17.85 0.95
N VAL A 5 2.28 -17.20 0.18
CA VAL A 5 2.23 -15.74 0.02
C VAL A 5 1.20 -15.11 0.96
N ILE A 6 1.46 -13.88 1.40
CA ILE A 6 0.47 -13.00 2.06
C ILE A 6 0.38 -11.67 1.32
N LEU A 7 -0.85 -11.19 1.08
CA LEU A 7 -1.12 -9.91 0.43
C LEU A 7 -1.24 -8.80 1.47
N LEU A 8 -0.37 -7.80 1.40
CA LEU A 8 -0.35 -6.64 2.28
C LEU A 8 -0.97 -5.44 1.56
N LEU A 9 -2.22 -5.15 1.85
CA LEU A 9 -3.02 -4.17 1.12
C LEU A 9 -2.93 -2.78 1.75
N SER A 10 -2.61 -1.76 0.95
CA SER A 10 -2.79 -0.36 1.37
C SER A 10 -4.22 -0.15 1.87
N HIS A 11 -4.34 0.43 3.07
CA HIS A 11 -5.57 0.48 3.83
C HIS A 11 -6.79 0.95 3.03
N CYS A 12 -6.60 1.97 2.18
CA CYS A 12 -7.68 2.58 1.42
C CYS A 12 -8.29 1.67 0.35
N LEU A 13 -7.65 0.56 -0.03
CA LEU A 13 -8.26 -0.42 -0.96
C LEU A 13 -9.51 -1.07 -0.37
N LEU A 14 -9.54 -1.30 0.94
CA LEU A 14 -10.69 -1.91 1.62
C LEU A 14 -11.54 -0.88 2.38
N ASN A 15 -10.92 0.16 2.93
CA ASN A 15 -11.63 1.16 3.73
C ASN A 15 -11.44 2.56 3.13
N GLN A 16 -12.40 2.99 2.31
CA GLN A 16 -12.33 4.29 1.63
C GLN A 16 -12.30 5.48 2.61
N LYS A 17 -12.76 5.31 3.86
CA LYS A 17 -12.85 6.39 4.86
C LYS A 17 -11.48 6.95 5.28
N VAL A 18 -10.40 6.20 5.07
CA VAL A 18 -9.04 6.68 5.39
C VAL A 18 -8.42 7.58 4.31
N ARG A 19 -9.09 7.75 3.16
CA ARG A 19 -8.63 8.64 2.09
C ARG A 19 -8.80 10.10 2.48
N ALA A 20 -8.03 10.96 1.82
CA ALA A 20 -8.20 12.41 1.94
C ALA A 20 -9.62 12.83 1.56
N ARG A 21 -10.08 13.95 2.11
CA ARG A 21 -11.32 14.60 1.67
C ARG A 21 -11.31 14.83 0.15
N GLY A 22 -12.47 14.63 -0.46
CA GLY A 22 -12.65 14.69 -1.91
C GLY A 22 -12.05 13.52 -2.70
N LEU A 23 -11.48 12.50 -2.04
CA LEU A 23 -11.10 11.22 -2.67
C LEU A 23 -11.92 10.03 -2.16
N PHE A 24 -12.69 10.25 -1.09
CA PHE A 24 -13.61 9.26 -0.56
C PHE A 24 -14.65 8.88 -1.61
N ARG A 25 -14.90 7.57 -1.74
CA ARG A 25 -16.04 7.01 -2.45
C ARG A 25 -16.85 6.22 -1.44
N GLU A 26 -18.17 6.39 -1.45
CA GLU A 26 -19.05 5.71 -0.50
C GLU A 26 -19.08 4.20 -0.78
N GLY A 27 -19.05 3.41 0.30
CA GLY A 27 -19.03 1.95 0.23
C GLY A 27 -17.63 1.35 0.02
N VAL A 28 -17.63 0.06 -0.28
CA VAL A 28 -16.42 -0.72 -0.58
C VAL A 28 -16.13 -0.68 -2.08
N GLU A 29 -14.85 -0.71 -2.46
CA GLU A 29 -14.47 -0.93 -3.86
C GLU A 29 -14.70 -2.40 -4.20
N LYS A 30 -15.89 -2.70 -4.75
CA LYS A 30 -16.37 -4.07 -4.99
C LYS A 30 -15.40 -4.91 -5.82
N ARG A 31 -14.68 -4.28 -6.76
CA ARG A 31 -13.69 -4.96 -7.61
C ARG A 31 -12.53 -5.52 -6.82
N VAL A 32 -12.07 -4.81 -5.79
CA VAL A 32 -11.01 -5.31 -4.88
C VAL A 32 -11.51 -6.51 -4.10
N PHE A 33 -12.74 -6.48 -3.58
CA PHE A 33 -13.31 -7.61 -2.83
C PHE A 33 -13.49 -8.85 -3.70
N ALA A 34 -14.09 -8.71 -4.89
CA ALA A 34 -14.26 -9.81 -5.84
C ALA A 34 -12.90 -10.41 -6.25
N TRP A 35 -11.89 -9.56 -6.43
CA TRP A 35 -10.53 -10.00 -6.71
C TRP A 35 -9.91 -10.79 -5.55
N LEU A 36 -10.06 -10.34 -4.31
CA LEU A 36 -9.55 -11.06 -3.14
C LEU A 36 -10.23 -12.42 -2.94
N GLU A 37 -11.54 -12.50 -3.18
CA GLU A 37 -12.30 -13.75 -3.12
C GLU A 37 -11.78 -14.77 -4.14
N LYS A 38 -11.50 -14.33 -5.37
CA LYS A 38 -10.92 -15.17 -6.43
C LYS A 38 -9.52 -15.68 -6.07
N MET A 39 -8.70 -14.83 -5.46
CA MET A 39 -7.28 -15.10 -5.23
C MET A 39 -7.01 -16.06 -4.06
N ALA A 40 -7.90 -16.11 -3.06
CA ALA A 40 -7.84 -17.04 -1.93
C ALA A 40 -6.51 -17.06 -1.13
N PHE A 41 -5.71 -15.98 -1.17
CA PHE A 41 -4.50 -15.83 -0.36
C PHE A 41 -4.80 -15.19 1.00
N PRO A 42 -3.99 -15.45 2.03
CA PRO A 42 -3.98 -14.66 3.26
C PRO A 42 -3.82 -13.17 2.96
N VAL A 43 -4.59 -12.33 3.67
CA VAL A 43 -4.60 -10.88 3.50
C VAL A 43 -4.29 -10.20 4.82
N PHE A 44 -3.45 -9.18 4.78
CA PHE A 44 -3.24 -8.23 5.86
C PHE A 44 -3.50 -6.81 5.34
N GLN A 45 -4.30 -6.04 6.06
CA GLN A 45 -4.52 -4.63 5.74
C GLN A 45 -3.44 -3.78 6.40
N LEU A 46 -2.63 -3.10 5.59
CA LEU A 46 -1.61 -2.19 6.08
C LEU A 46 -2.22 -1.02 6.87
N PRO A 47 -1.50 -0.49 7.88
CA PRO A 47 -1.89 0.76 8.50
C PRO A 47 -1.84 1.92 7.49
N CYS A 48 -2.75 2.89 7.61
CA CYS A 48 -2.67 4.13 6.84
C CYS A 48 -1.89 5.17 7.66
N PRO A 49 -0.62 5.46 7.34
CA PRO A 49 0.17 6.42 8.12
C PRO A 49 -0.49 7.81 8.15
N GLU A 50 -1.03 8.25 7.01
CA GLU A 50 -1.69 9.55 6.87
C GLU A 50 -2.91 9.69 7.79
N PHE A 51 -3.77 8.69 7.81
CA PHE A 51 -5.00 8.72 8.60
C PHE A 51 -4.72 8.46 10.09
N LEU A 52 -3.82 7.53 10.43
CA LEU A 52 -3.48 7.29 11.83
C LEU A 52 -2.77 8.49 12.46
N PHE A 53 -2.04 9.29 11.68
CA PHE A 53 -1.36 10.48 12.17
C PHE A 53 -2.25 11.73 12.26
N LEU A 54 -3.11 11.96 11.25
CA LEU A 54 -3.91 13.20 11.16
C LEU A 54 -5.42 13.02 11.35
N GLY A 55 -5.92 11.79 11.37
CA GLY A 55 -7.35 11.51 11.28
C GLY A 55 -7.93 11.87 9.90
N GLU A 56 -9.11 12.48 9.86
CA GLU A 56 -9.68 13.00 8.62
C GLU A 56 -8.98 14.29 8.20
N ARG A 57 -8.55 14.39 6.93
CA ARG A 57 -7.64 15.43 6.44
C ARG A 57 -7.90 15.83 4.99
N GLU A 58 -7.50 17.05 4.64
CA GLU A 58 -7.36 17.51 3.26
C GLU A 58 -6.22 16.78 2.52
N LYS A 59 -6.22 16.89 1.18
CA LYS A 59 -5.11 16.41 0.36
C LYS A 59 -3.82 17.15 0.73
N LYS A 60 -2.71 16.42 0.81
CA LYS A 60 -1.36 16.96 1.01
C LYS A 60 -0.41 16.27 0.04
N THR A 61 0.57 17.04 -0.42
CA THR A 61 1.66 16.58 -1.27
C THR A 61 2.73 15.87 -0.43
N TYR A 62 3.64 15.17 -1.10
CA TYR A 62 4.74 14.46 -0.45
C TYR A 62 5.63 15.39 0.41
N PRO A 63 6.08 16.57 -0.08
CA PRO A 63 6.86 17.50 0.75
C PRO A 63 6.08 18.06 1.94
N GLU A 64 4.77 18.24 1.82
CA GLU A 64 3.95 18.69 2.95
C GLU A 64 3.89 17.66 4.06
N TYR A 65 3.79 16.37 3.73
CA TYR A 65 3.88 15.30 4.74
C TYR A 65 5.27 15.22 5.38
N LEU A 66 6.35 15.39 4.61
CA LEU A 66 7.71 15.43 5.16
C LEU A 66 7.94 16.59 6.15
N LYS A 67 7.23 17.71 5.98
CA LYS A 67 7.29 18.85 6.90
C LYS A 67 6.53 18.63 8.21
N LEU A 68 5.66 17.61 8.29
CA LEU A 68 4.96 17.29 9.53
C LEU A 68 5.93 16.67 10.53
N LYS A 69 6.17 17.37 11.63
CA LYS A 69 7.09 16.93 12.69
C LYS A 69 6.70 15.53 13.18
N GLY A 70 7.62 14.57 13.05
CA GLY A 70 7.45 13.19 13.51
C GLY A 70 6.72 12.25 12.54
N PHE A 71 6.20 12.72 11.39
CA PHE A 71 5.47 11.85 10.47
C PHE A 71 6.35 10.77 9.83
N LYS A 72 7.60 11.11 9.49
CA LYS A 72 8.56 10.13 8.94
C LYS A 72 8.89 9.05 9.97
N ASP A 73 9.18 9.44 11.21
CA ASP A 73 9.49 8.50 12.30
C ASP A 73 8.28 7.63 12.64
N PHE A 74 7.09 8.22 12.66
CA PHE A 74 5.83 7.49 12.82
C PHE A 74 5.63 6.44 11.72
N SER A 75 5.87 6.82 10.46
CA SER A 75 5.78 5.89 9.32
C SER A 75 6.79 4.75 9.45
N LEU A 76 8.00 5.02 9.96
CA LEU A 76 9.01 3.98 10.21
C LEU A 76 8.60 3.04 11.35
N THR A 77 7.98 3.55 12.41
CA THR A 77 7.42 2.71 13.49
C THR A 77 6.36 1.76 12.95
N LEU A 78 5.39 2.26 12.17
CA LEU A 78 4.39 1.41 11.51
C LEU A 78 5.04 0.36 10.60
N ALA A 79 6.13 0.71 9.91
CA ALA A 79 6.81 -0.23 9.02
C ALA A 79 7.45 -1.38 9.81
N ARG A 80 8.02 -1.08 10.98
CA ARG A 80 8.56 -2.08 11.90
C ARG A 80 7.48 -3.01 12.43
N GLU A 81 6.32 -2.47 12.81
CA GLU A 81 5.18 -3.29 13.25
C GLU A 81 4.70 -4.24 12.14
N VAL A 82 4.61 -3.76 10.90
CA VAL A 82 4.27 -4.59 9.74
C VAL A 82 5.33 -5.68 9.53
N LYS A 83 6.61 -5.33 9.60
CA LYS A 83 7.72 -6.29 9.46
C LYS A 83 7.62 -7.39 10.52
N GLU A 84 7.47 -7.03 11.79
CA GLU A 84 7.33 -7.98 12.89
C GLU A 84 6.12 -8.90 12.71
N PHE A 85 5.00 -8.36 12.23
CA PHE A 85 3.83 -9.16 11.88
C PHE A 85 4.17 -10.19 10.81
N VAL A 86 4.74 -9.76 9.67
CA VAL A 86 5.09 -10.67 8.57
C VAL A 86 6.07 -11.75 9.00
N GLU A 87 7.11 -11.40 9.76
CA GLU A 87 8.10 -12.37 10.27
C GLU A 87 7.45 -13.46 11.13
N LYS A 88 6.41 -13.12 11.91
CA LYS A 88 5.64 -14.09 12.71
C LYS A 88 4.76 -15.01 11.87
N THR A 89 4.39 -14.60 10.65
CA THR A 89 3.58 -15.45 9.75
C THR A 89 4.39 -16.52 9.02
N GLY A 90 5.69 -16.28 8.79
CA GLY A 90 6.52 -17.11 7.90
C GLY A 90 6.08 -17.09 6.43
N LEU A 91 5.19 -16.17 6.04
CA LEU A 91 4.68 -16.01 4.69
C LEU A 91 5.49 -14.96 3.92
N TYR A 92 5.65 -15.15 2.62
CA TYR A 92 6.34 -14.19 1.76
C TYR A 92 5.41 -13.02 1.41
N PRO A 93 5.76 -11.75 1.74
CA PRO A 93 4.84 -10.64 1.57
C PRO A 93 4.82 -10.09 0.14
N VAL A 94 3.62 -9.81 -0.35
CA VAL A 94 3.37 -9.00 -1.54
C VAL A 94 2.70 -7.70 -1.08
N ILE A 95 3.45 -6.61 -1.11
CA ILE A 95 3.04 -5.28 -0.63
C ILE A 95 2.38 -4.53 -1.77
N ILE A 96 1.13 -4.12 -1.56
CA ILE A 96 0.28 -3.49 -2.57
C ILE A 96 0.08 -2.02 -2.22
N GLY A 97 0.85 -1.16 -2.90
CA GLY A 97 0.84 0.30 -2.82
C GLY A 97 -0.27 0.97 -3.64
N ILE A 98 -0.31 2.30 -3.60
CA ILE A 98 -1.29 3.15 -4.30
C ILE A 98 -0.56 4.23 -5.07
N LYS A 99 -0.74 4.25 -6.40
CA LYS A 99 -0.15 5.23 -7.30
C LYS A 99 -0.50 6.64 -6.88
N GLY A 100 0.53 7.48 -6.78
CA GLY A 100 0.39 8.89 -6.45
C GLY A 100 0.08 9.20 -4.98
N SER A 101 -0.03 8.19 -4.12
CA SER A 101 -0.11 8.44 -2.68
C SER A 101 1.22 8.96 -2.14
N PRO A 102 1.23 10.02 -1.30
CA PRO A 102 2.46 10.53 -0.70
C PRO A 102 3.08 9.55 0.31
N SER A 103 2.33 8.55 0.77
CA SER A 103 2.84 7.51 1.68
C SER A 103 2.94 6.14 1.05
N CYS A 104 2.00 5.77 0.18
CA CYS A 104 1.82 4.42 -0.33
C CYS A 104 2.24 4.23 -1.79
N SER A 105 2.76 5.25 -2.49
CA SER A 105 3.19 5.07 -3.88
C SER A 105 4.57 4.40 -4.00
N LEU A 106 4.74 3.63 -5.06
CA LEU A 106 5.98 2.99 -5.49
C LEU A 106 6.66 3.72 -6.65
N SER A 107 5.90 4.48 -7.44
CA SER A 107 6.38 5.04 -8.70
C SER A 107 6.40 6.57 -8.75
N ILE A 108 5.36 7.24 -8.27
CA ILE A 108 5.20 8.69 -8.42
C ILE A 108 4.62 9.35 -7.17
N VAL A 109 5.06 10.58 -6.90
CA VAL A 109 4.54 11.40 -5.82
C VAL A 109 4.28 12.83 -6.29
N LYS A 110 3.29 13.50 -5.68
CA LYS A 110 2.99 14.90 -5.99
C LYS A 110 3.92 15.82 -5.21
N VAL A 111 4.61 16.73 -5.90
CA VAL A 111 5.52 17.74 -5.35
C VAL A 111 5.06 19.11 -5.85
N GLY A 112 4.40 19.88 -4.98
CA GLY A 112 3.66 21.07 -5.42
C GLY A 112 2.53 20.68 -6.35
N GLU A 113 2.52 21.21 -7.57
CA GLU A 113 1.51 20.87 -8.59
C GLU A 113 1.94 19.73 -9.52
N GLU A 114 3.23 19.38 -9.52
CA GLU A 114 3.82 18.41 -10.45
C GLU A 114 3.81 16.98 -9.90
N TRP A 115 3.66 16.00 -10.79
CA TRP A 115 3.96 14.60 -10.50
C TRP A 115 5.43 14.33 -10.80
N LYS A 116 6.14 13.71 -9.85
CA LYS A 116 7.55 13.35 -10.00
C LYS A 116 7.74 11.88 -9.66
N GLU A 117 8.73 11.26 -10.30
CA GLU A 117 9.19 9.93 -9.91
C GLU A 117 9.62 9.95 -8.44
N GLY A 118 9.17 8.97 -7.68
CA GLY A 118 9.46 8.89 -6.26
C GLY A 118 8.56 7.89 -5.53
N LYS A 119 9.02 7.49 -4.35
CA LYS A 119 8.31 6.56 -3.49
C LYS A 119 7.65 7.31 -2.35
N GLY A 120 6.49 6.84 -1.93
CA GLY A 120 5.80 7.35 -0.76
C GLY A 120 6.59 7.04 0.52
N ILE A 121 6.39 7.89 1.54
CA ILE A 121 7.17 7.88 2.78
C ILE A 121 7.13 6.51 3.49
N PHE A 122 5.97 5.85 3.50
CA PHE A 122 5.80 4.57 4.17
C PHE A 122 6.31 3.39 3.34
N ILE A 123 6.14 3.44 2.01
CA ILE A 123 6.74 2.47 1.09
C ILE A 123 8.26 2.52 1.15
N GLU A 124 8.86 3.71 1.19
CA GLU A 124 10.31 3.86 1.37
C GLU A 124 10.77 3.24 2.70
N ALA A 125 10.02 3.46 3.78
CA ALA A 125 10.32 2.84 5.07
C ALA A 125 10.25 1.30 5.03
N LEU A 126 9.21 0.74 4.39
CA LEU A 126 9.05 -0.71 4.23
C LEU A 126 10.16 -1.32 3.38
N LEU A 127 10.45 -0.74 2.21
CA LEU A 127 11.50 -1.22 1.30
C LEU A 127 12.87 -1.31 1.95
N ASN A 128 13.17 -0.41 2.90
CA ASN A 128 14.45 -0.40 3.60
C ASN A 128 14.59 -1.53 4.63
N ILE A 129 13.50 -2.18 5.06
CA ILE A 129 13.53 -3.11 6.20
C ILE A 129 12.81 -4.44 5.96
N LEU A 130 11.97 -4.56 4.93
CA LEU A 130 11.14 -5.72 4.64
C LEU A 130 11.35 -6.17 3.20
N GLU A 131 11.95 -7.34 3.03
CA GLU A 131 12.03 -8.02 1.74
C GLU A 131 10.64 -8.53 1.32
N GLY A 132 10.34 -8.47 0.03
CA GLY A 132 9.05 -8.86 -0.52
C GLY A 132 8.91 -8.42 -1.97
N GLU A 133 7.79 -8.78 -2.59
CA GLU A 133 7.39 -8.17 -3.85
C GLU A 133 6.58 -6.91 -3.59
N TYR A 134 6.86 -5.85 -4.35
CA TYR A 134 6.20 -4.57 -4.23
C TYR A 134 5.50 -4.22 -5.53
N VAL A 135 4.19 -4.08 -5.46
CA VAL A 135 3.33 -3.80 -6.61
C VAL A 135 2.39 -2.66 -6.27
N GLU A 136 1.92 -1.96 -7.30
CA GLU A 136 1.13 -0.75 -7.14
C GLU A 136 -0.23 -0.88 -7.81
N VAL A 137 -1.25 -0.32 -7.16
CA VAL A 137 -2.58 -0.12 -7.74
C VAL A 137 -2.71 1.31 -8.24
N ASP A 138 -3.16 1.44 -9.48
CA ASP A 138 -3.70 2.67 -10.02
C ASP A 138 -5.23 2.64 -9.90
N TYR A 139 -5.83 3.67 -9.29
CA TYR A 139 -7.30 3.74 -9.18
C TYR A 139 -7.97 4.09 -10.52
N ASP A 140 -7.25 4.74 -11.43
CA ASP A 140 -7.76 5.10 -12.75
C ASP A 140 -7.80 3.86 -13.65
N ASP A 141 -6.84 2.94 -13.46
CA ASP A 141 -6.72 1.66 -14.17
C ASP A 141 -6.74 0.45 -13.21
N LEU A 142 -7.80 0.37 -12.39
CA LEU A 142 -7.87 -0.61 -11.29
C LEU A 142 -7.83 -2.06 -11.79
N GLU A 143 -8.64 -2.42 -12.79
CA GLU A 143 -8.72 -3.80 -13.30
C GLU A 143 -7.37 -4.27 -13.86
N VAL A 144 -6.72 -3.43 -14.67
CA VAL A 144 -5.38 -3.69 -15.21
C VAL A 144 -4.35 -3.86 -14.09
N SER A 145 -4.46 -3.04 -13.04
CA SER A 145 -3.58 -3.15 -11.88
C SER A 145 -3.78 -4.49 -11.15
N LEU A 146 -5.03 -4.90 -10.92
CA LEU A 146 -5.36 -6.17 -10.26
C LEU A 146 -4.86 -7.36 -11.09
N GLU A 147 -5.12 -7.40 -12.40
CA GLU A 147 -4.61 -8.46 -13.29
C GLU A 147 -3.07 -8.57 -13.28
N ARG A 148 -2.36 -7.43 -13.21
CA ARG A 148 -0.90 -7.43 -13.09
C ARG A 148 -0.46 -8.05 -11.76
N ILE A 149 -1.14 -7.71 -10.67
CA ILE A 149 -0.84 -8.27 -9.34
C ILE A 149 -1.10 -9.78 -9.32
N GLU A 150 -2.20 -10.24 -9.93
CA GLU A 150 -2.46 -11.69 -10.09
C GLU A 150 -1.27 -12.40 -10.74
N LYS A 151 -0.78 -11.87 -11.88
CA LYS A 151 0.37 -12.44 -12.59
C LYS A 151 1.64 -12.47 -11.74
N VAL A 152 1.89 -11.43 -10.94
CA VAL A 152 3.04 -11.40 -10.03
C VAL A 152 2.93 -12.51 -9.00
N VAL A 153 1.77 -12.62 -8.34
CA VAL A 153 1.53 -13.64 -7.31
C VAL A 153 1.62 -15.06 -7.90
N GLU A 154 1.01 -15.29 -9.07
CA GLU A 154 1.10 -16.56 -9.79
C GLU A 154 2.54 -16.94 -10.16
N ASN A 155 3.36 -15.96 -10.54
CA ASN A 155 4.77 -16.22 -10.86
C ASN A 155 5.60 -16.54 -9.62
N LEU A 156 5.26 -15.99 -8.45
CA LEU A 156 5.94 -16.32 -7.20
C LEU A 156 5.71 -17.76 -6.78
N ILE A 157 4.47 -18.24 -6.89
CA ILE A 157 4.11 -19.62 -6.51
C ILE A 157 4.65 -20.66 -7.50
N LYS A 158 4.81 -20.31 -8.79
CA LYS A 158 5.34 -21.20 -9.84
C LYS A 158 6.88 -21.34 -9.83
N ARG A 159 7.60 -20.49 -9.08
CA ARG A 159 9.07 -20.41 -9.08
C ARG A 159 9.76 -21.32 -8.04
N ASP A 160 9.02 -22.21 -7.38
CA ASP A 160 9.52 -23.24 -6.44
C ASP A 160 9.29 -24.67 -6.97
#